data_AF-A0A8J8B4E9-F1
#
_entry.id   AF-A0A8J8B4E9-F1
#
_cell.length_a   1.000
_cell.length_b   1.000
_cell.length_c   1.000
_cell.angle_alpha   90.00
_cell.angle_beta   90.00
_cell.angle_gamma   90.00
#
_symmetry.space_group_name_H-M   'P 1'
#
loop_
_entity.id
_entity.type
_entity.pdbx_description
1 polymer ?
#
loop_
_entity_poly.entity_id
_entity_poly.type
_entity_poly.pdbx_seq_one_letter_code
_entity_poly.pdbx_strand_id
1 'polypeptide(L)'
;EEMTYRGVSINATVSFSATQAIAVGEAVERGLKRREAEGLDNSEINPVCTIMVGRLDDWLREIAEKKNISVDPCALHYAGIACVKKAYNVYNERGYKTKMLSAAYRTPLQWLEFIGGDMIMTIPYKNQVPFNGSDFEIKARMDNEVDPYYIKELRKIPDFIKAYDEMSVEEFDTFGPVNKTLDQFAGGYDDLVKIIRKFMI
;
A
#
# COMPACT_ATOMS: atom_id res chain seq x y z
N GLU A 1 -3.27 -12.89 10.28
CA GLU A 1 -4.17 -13.90 10.85
C GLU A 1 -4.00 -14.08 12.35
N GLU A 2 -2.89 -14.67 12.83
CA GLU A 2 -2.78 -15.05 14.25
C GLU A 2 -2.88 -13.89 15.24
N MET A 3 -2.26 -12.73 14.92
CA MET A 3 -2.43 -11.52 15.75
C MET A 3 -3.89 -11.07 15.84
N THR A 4 -4.62 -11.11 14.72
CA THR A 4 -6.05 -10.82 14.68
C THR A 4 -6.82 -11.83 15.51
N TYR A 5 -6.54 -13.13 15.37
CA TYR A 5 -7.16 -14.19 16.17
C TYR A 5 -6.94 -13.98 17.68
N ARG A 6 -5.78 -13.45 18.08
CA ARG A 6 -5.48 -13.08 19.47
C ARG A 6 -6.11 -11.77 19.93
N GLY A 7 -6.94 -11.14 19.09
CA GLY A 7 -7.69 -9.92 19.44
C GLY A 7 -6.92 -8.62 19.20
N VAL A 8 -5.83 -8.65 18.42
CA VAL A 8 -4.99 -7.48 18.17
C VAL A 8 -5.42 -6.79 16.87
N SER A 9 -5.70 -5.49 16.95
CA SER A 9 -5.82 -4.60 15.79
C SER A 9 -4.44 -4.39 15.16
N ILE A 10 -4.28 -4.80 13.90
CA ILE A 10 -3.01 -4.69 13.18
C ILE A 10 -3.00 -3.52 12.20
N ASN A 11 -1.82 -2.98 11.95
CA ASN A 11 -1.51 -2.28 10.70
C ASN A 11 -0.56 -3.16 9.89
N ALA A 12 -1.10 -3.88 8.90
CA ALA A 12 -0.29 -4.65 7.97
C ALA A 12 0.38 -3.69 6.98
N THR A 13 1.70 -3.58 7.03
CA THR A 13 2.49 -2.64 6.21
C THR A 13 3.52 -3.38 5.37
N VAL A 14 4.37 -2.65 4.62
CA VAL A 14 5.29 -3.20 3.61
C VAL A 14 4.53 -3.96 2.51
N SER A 15 3.32 -3.48 2.17
CA SER A 15 2.60 -3.93 0.97
C SER A 15 2.74 -2.89 -0.15
N PHE A 16 2.87 -3.38 -1.38
CA PHE A 16 3.07 -2.58 -2.59
C PHE A 16 2.12 -3.00 -3.70
N SER A 17 1.61 -4.24 -3.67
CA SER A 17 0.73 -4.79 -4.70
C SER A 17 -0.74 -4.88 -4.25
N ALA A 18 -1.64 -4.97 -5.22
CA ALA A 18 -3.03 -5.30 -4.96
C ALA A 18 -3.16 -6.71 -4.36
N THR A 19 -2.37 -7.67 -4.84
CA THR A 19 -2.37 -9.05 -4.34
C THR A 19 -1.93 -9.19 -2.89
N GLN A 20 -0.90 -8.47 -2.46
CA GLN A 20 -0.47 -8.44 -1.06
C GLN A 20 -1.58 -7.90 -0.17
N ALA A 21 -2.21 -6.80 -0.58
CA ALA A 21 -3.32 -6.23 0.17
C ALA A 21 -4.52 -7.18 0.24
N ILE A 22 -4.90 -7.84 -0.86
CA ILE A 22 -6.00 -8.82 -0.86
C ILE A 22 -5.68 -9.98 0.10
N ALA A 23 -4.45 -10.52 0.05
CA ALA A 23 -4.02 -11.59 0.95
C ALA A 23 -4.04 -11.18 2.43
N VAL A 24 -3.71 -9.92 2.74
CA VAL A 24 -3.86 -9.35 4.10
C VAL A 24 -5.33 -9.37 4.53
N GLY A 25 -6.24 -8.87 3.68
CA GLY A 25 -7.67 -8.86 3.96
C GLY A 25 -8.18 -10.27 4.25
N GLU A 26 -7.88 -11.22 3.39
CA GLU A 26 -8.22 -12.64 3.58
C GLU A 26 -7.66 -13.22 4.88
N ALA A 27 -6.41 -12.91 5.23
CA ALA A 27 -5.78 -13.39 6.45
C ALA A 27 -6.39 -12.78 7.72
N VAL A 28 -6.86 -11.53 7.66
CA VAL A 28 -7.59 -10.90 8.76
C VAL A 28 -8.96 -11.54 8.90
N GLU A 29 -9.70 -11.72 7.82
CA GLU A 29 -11.02 -12.35 7.82
C GLU A 29 -10.98 -13.79 8.38
N ARG A 30 -9.96 -14.58 8.02
CA ARG A 30 -9.75 -15.91 8.63
C ARG A 30 -9.55 -15.83 10.14
N GLY A 31 -8.78 -14.85 10.61
CA GLY A 31 -8.56 -14.63 12.04
C GLY A 31 -9.83 -14.23 12.79
N LEU A 32 -10.63 -13.33 12.20
CA LEU A 32 -11.92 -12.90 12.76
C LEU A 32 -12.94 -14.04 12.82
N LYS A 33 -13.04 -14.84 11.76
CA LYS A 33 -13.94 -16.01 11.70
C LYS A 33 -13.58 -17.08 12.73
N ARG A 34 -12.28 -17.33 12.94
CA ARG A 34 -11.80 -18.25 14.01
C ARG A 34 -12.25 -17.76 15.39
N ARG A 35 -12.14 -16.46 15.66
CA ARG A 35 -12.61 -15.86 16.93
C ARG A 35 -14.11 -15.97 17.12
N GLU A 36 -14.86 -15.64 16.07
CA GLU A 36 -16.33 -15.70 16.10
C GLU A 36 -16.83 -17.13 16.36
N ALA A 37 -16.19 -18.14 15.76
CA ALA A 37 -16.51 -19.54 16.01
C ALA A 37 -16.30 -19.98 17.48
N GLU A 38 -15.44 -19.28 18.22
CA GLU A 38 -15.19 -19.50 19.65
C GLU A 38 -16.02 -18.55 20.54
N GLY A 39 -16.91 -17.74 19.97
CA GLY A 39 -17.73 -16.77 20.70
C GLY A 39 -16.93 -15.57 21.24
N LEU A 40 -15.73 -15.31 20.71
CA LEU A 40 -14.90 -14.17 21.10
C LEU A 40 -15.37 -12.90 20.41
N ASP A 41 -15.39 -11.78 21.13
CA ASP A 41 -15.81 -10.49 20.59
C ASP A 41 -14.79 -9.92 19.59
N ASN A 42 -15.31 -9.38 18.49
CA ASN A 42 -14.54 -8.73 17.43
C ASN A 42 -14.85 -7.22 17.33
N SER A 43 -15.74 -6.67 18.15
CA SER A 43 -16.27 -5.30 18.02
C SER A 43 -15.18 -4.21 18.02
N GLU A 44 -14.16 -4.36 18.87
CA GLU A 44 -13.07 -3.39 19.02
C GLU A 44 -11.85 -3.64 18.09
N ILE A 45 -11.89 -4.69 17.27
CA ILE A 45 -10.81 -5.00 16.33
C ILE A 45 -10.95 -4.13 15.09
N ASN A 46 -9.98 -3.23 14.87
CA ASN A 46 -9.96 -2.25 13.78
C ASN A 46 -8.67 -2.40 12.97
N PRO A 47 -8.57 -3.44 12.11
CA PRO A 47 -7.36 -3.71 11.35
C PRO A 47 -7.27 -2.79 10.14
N VAL A 48 -6.05 -2.46 9.74
CA VAL A 48 -5.75 -1.66 8.55
C VAL A 48 -4.70 -2.33 7.67
N CYS A 49 -4.81 -2.17 6.35
CA CYS A 49 -3.84 -2.64 5.37
C CYS A 49 -3.21 -1.46 4.62
N THR A 50 -1.91 -1.25 4.82
CA THR A 50 -1.14 -0.15 4.23
C THR A 50 -0.50 -0.55 2.90
N ILE A 51 -0.88 0.12 1.82
CA ILE A 51 -0.10 0.14 0.57
C ILE A 51 0.79 1.40 0.54
N MET A 52 2.09 1.20 0.34
CA MET A 52 3.08 2.27 0.21
C MET A 52 3.14 2.80 -1.23
N VAL A 53 2.12 3.57 -1.61
CA VAL A 53 1.82 3.93 -3.02
C VAL A 53 3.02 4.48 -3.79
N GLY A 54 3.71 5.49 -3.25
CA GLY A 54 4.81 6.12 -3.97
C GLY A 54 6.10 5.31 -3.99
N ARG A 55 6.23 4.29 -3.14
CA ARG A 55 7.40 3.39 -3.20
C ARG A 55 7.30 2.38 -4.35
N LEU A 56 6.08 2.00 -4.75
CA LEU A 56 5.90 1.20 -5.96
C LEU A 56 6.32 2.01 -7.19
N ASP A 57 5.86 3.27 -7.29
CA ASP A 57 6.23 4.17 -8.39
C ASP A 57 7.76 4.33 -8.51
N ASP A 58 8.45 4.55 -7.38
CA ASP A 58 9.92 4.65 -7.34
C ASP A 58 10.58 3.35 -7.82
N TRP A 59 10.08 2.19 -7.38
CA TRP A 59 10.63 0.89 -7.76
C TRP A 59 10.47 0.62 -9.27
N LEU A 60 9.30 0.89 -9.82
CA LEU A 60 9.05 0.66 -11.25
C LEU A 60 9.89 1.59 -12.13
N ARG A 61 10.14 2.83 -11.69
CA ARG A 61 11.08 3.73 -12.37
C ARG A 61 12.48 3.12 -12.42
N GLU A 62 12.99 2.64 -11.29
CA GLU A 62 14.31 2.01 -11.23
C GLU A 62 14.40 0.75 -12.10
N ILE A 63 13.32 -0.05 -12.16
CA ILE A 63 13.30 -1.25 -12.99
C ILE A 63 13.23 -0.90 -14.47
N ALA A 64 12.46 0.13 -14.85
CA ALA A 64 12.42 0.61 -16.22
C ALA A 64 13.81 1.08 -16.67
N GLU A 65 14.51 1.86 -15.84
CA GLU A 65 15.89 2.31 -16.09
C GLU A 65 16.87 1.13 -16.19
N LYS A 66 16.90 0.23 -15.19
CA LYS A 66 17.83 -0.91 -15.15
C LYS A 66 17.65 -1.88 -16.32
N LYS A 67 16.41 -2.08 -16.77
CA LYS A 67 16.07 -3.00 -17.87
C LYS A 67 15.98 -2.30 -19.22
N ASN A 68 16.29 -0.99 -19.29
CA ASN A 68 16.18 -0.17 -20.50
C ASN A 68 14.79 -0.26 -21.16
N ILE A 69 13.73 -0.26 -20.35
CA ILE A 69 12.34 -0.31 -20.80
C ILE A 69 11.86 1.12 -21.02
N SER A 70 11.48 1.45 -22.25
CA SER A 70 10.87 2.74 -22.58
C SER A 70 9.38 2.74 -22.22
N VAL A 71 9.01 3.59 -21.26
CA VAL A 71 7.66 3.79 -20.73
C VAL A 71 7.37 5.28 -20.66
N ASP A 72 6.11 5.69 -20.84
CA ASP A 72 5.71 7.05 -20.55
C ASP A 72 6.05 7.40 -19.08
N PRO A 73 6.88 8.42 -18.80
CA PRO A 73 7.22 8.81 -17.44
C PRO A 73 5.99 9.23 -16.62
N CYS A 74 4.92 9.74 -17.24
CA CYS A 74 3.68 10.09 -16.55
C CYS A 74 2.94 8.84 -16.03
N ALA A 75 3.01 7.72 -16.75
CA ALA A 75 2.37 6.46 -16.34
C ALA A 75 2.90 5.95 -15.00
N LEU A 76 4.19 6.19 -14.71
CA LEU A 76 4.85 5.74 -13.47
C LEU A 76 4.21 6.33 -12.20
N HIS A 77 3.50 7.45 -12.29
CA HIS A 77 2.79 8.05 -11.15
C HIS A 77 1.45 7.37 -10.81
N TYR A 78 0.99 6.45 -11.66
CA TYR A 78 -0.29 5.76 -11.50
C TYR A 78 -0.15 4.32 -10.99
N ALA A 79 1.05 3.79 -10.79
CA ALA A 79 1.21 2.39 -10.41
C ALA A 79 0.65 2.10 -9.02
N GLY A 80 1.07 2.86 -8.00
CA GLY A 80 0.52 2.73 -6.65
C GLY A 80 -0.97 3.02 -6.59
N ILE A 81 -1.44 3.98 -7.40
CA ILE A 81 -2.86 4.37 -7.50
C ILE A 81 -3.69 3.21 -8.04
N ALA A 82 -3.25 2.59 -9.13
CA ALA A 82 -3.91 1.45 -9.75
C ALA A 82 -4.01 0.26 -8.79
N CYS A 83 -2.92 -0.08 -8.09
CA CYS A 83 -2.91 -1.16 -7.10
C CYS A 83 -3.85 -0.88 -5.91
N VAL A 84 -3.89 0.35 -5.40
CA VAL A 84 -4.83 0.72 -4.32
C VAL A 84 -6.26 0.64 -4.78
N LYS A 85 -6.63 1.23 -5.92
CA LYS A 85 -8.01 1.20 -6.42
C LYS A 85 -8.49 -0.23 -6.67
N LYS A 86 -7.63 -1.08 -7.25
CA LYS A 86 -7.94 -2.50 -7.44
C LYS A 86 -8.18 -3.22 -6.11
N ALA A 87 -7.30 -3.05 -5.13
CA ALA A 87 -7.48 -3.67 -3.81
C ALA A 87 -8.72 -3.13 -3.09
N TYR A 88 -8.96 -1.81 -3.14
CA TYR A 88 -10.12 -1.14 -2.55
C TYR A 88 -11.44 -1.70 -3.08
N ASN A 89 -11.57 -1.87 -4.40
CA ASN A 89 -12.75 -2.48 -5.01
C ASN A 89 -12.98 -3.91 -4.48
N VAL A 90 -11.93 -4.73 -4.46
CA VAL A 90 -12.03 -6.11 -3.93
C VAL A 90 -12.42 -6.13 -2.45
N TYR A 91 -11.88 -5.20 -1.65
CA TYR A 91 -12.22 -5.07 -0.23
C TYR A 91 -13.70 -4.75 -0.02
N ASN A 92 -14.24 -3.83 -0.81
CA ASN A 92 -15.66 -3.47 -0.74
C ASN A 92 -16.57 -4.60 -1.24
N GLU A 93 -16.23 -5.20 -2.39
CA GLU A 93 -16.99 -6.31 -2.97
C GLU A 93 -17.06 -7.51 -2.02
N ARG A 94 -15.98 -7.80 -1.31
CA ARG A 94 -15.89 -8.93 -0.37
C ARG A 94 -16.30 -8.55 1.06
N GLY A 95 -16.61 -7.29 1.32
CA GLY A 95 -17.04 -6.79 2.63
C GLY A 95 -15.99 -6.97 3.74
N TYR A 96 -14.71 -6.78 3.44
CA TYR A 96 -13.64 -6.95 4.42
C TYR A 96 -13.74 -5.95 5.56
N LYS A 97 -13.52 -6.42 6.79
CA LYS A 97 -13.46 -5.56 7.99
C LYS A 97 -12.20 -4.70 8.01
N THR A 98 -11.14 -5.15 7.34
CA THR A 98 -9.87 -4.41 7.25
C THR A 98 -10.05 -3.14 6.43
N LYS A 99 -9.66 -1.98 6.96
CA LYS A 99 -9.70 -0.72 6.21
C LYS A 99 -8.40 -0.51 5.42
N MET A 100 -8.53 -0.13 4.15
CA MET A 100 -7.37 0.22 3.33
C MET A 100 -6.71 1.51 3.85
N LEU A 101 -5.39 1.56 3.77
CA LEU A 101 -4.57 2.70 4.13
C LEU A 101 -3.56 2.97 3.01
N SER A 102 -3.40 4.23 2.61
CA SER A 102 -2.32 4.65 1.71
C SER A 102 -1.25 5.45 2.44
N ALA A 103 0.01 5.21 2.09
CA ALA A 103 1.18 5.84 2.70
C ALA A 103 2.30 6.09 1.69
N ALA A 104 3.35 6.81 2.11
CA ALA A 104 4.56 7.07 1.32
C ALA A 104 4.34 7.85 0.01
N TYR A 105 3.56 8.92 0.08
CA TYR A 105 3.24 9.81 -1.05
C TYR A 105 4.48 10.44 -1.72
N ARG A 106 4.43 10.59 -3.05
CA ARG A 106 5.42 11.31 -3.89
C ARG A 106 4.82 12.51 -4.60
N THR A 107 3.55 12.44 -4.95
CA THR A 107 2.85 13.47 -5.74
C THR A 107 1.49 13.77 -5.12
N PRO A 108 0.91 14.97 -5.33
CA PRO A 108 -0.47 15.26 -4.94
C PRO A 108 -1.48 14.38 -5.68
N LEU A 109 -1.16 13.92 -6.89
CA LEU A 109 -2.00 13.00 -7.68
C LEU A 109 -2.45 11.79 -6.87
N GLN A 110 -1.54 11.17 -6.11
CA GLN A 110 -1.87 10.02 -5.27
C GLN A 110 -2.92 10.35 -4.20
N TRP A 111 -2.92 11.57 -3.66
CA TRP A 111 -3.97 12.01 -2.74
C TRP A 111 -5.27 12.30 -3.49
N LEU A 112 -5.19 13.05 -4.58
CA LEU A 112 -6.36 13.46 -5.39
C LEU A 112 -7.17 12.28 -5.91
N GLU A 113 -6.50 11.20 -6.32
CA GLU A 113 -7.13 10.00 -6.87
C GLU A 113 -7.87 9.15 -5.82
N PHE A 114 -7.61 9.37 -4.52
CA PHE A 114 -8.26 8.64 -3.43
C PHE A 114 -9.37 9.42 -2.73
N ILE A 115 -9.59 10.69 -3.11
CA ILE A 115 -10.68 11.50 -2.55
C ILE A 115 -12.02 10.80 -2.79
N GLY A 116 -12.84 10.71 -1.74
CA GLY A 116 -14.16 10.08 -1.76
C GLY A 116 -14.17 8.60 -1.36
N GLY A 117 -13.02 7.94 -1.20
CA GLY A 117 -12.96 6.55 -0.74
C GLY A 117 -13.09 6.42 0.79
N ASP A 118 -13.72 5.34 1.25
CA ASP A 118 -13.73 4.94 2.66
C ASP A 118 -12.40 4.25 3.03
N MET A 119 -11.35 5.05 3.08
CA MET A 119 -10.00 4.59 3.38
C MET A 119 -9.22 5.60 4.22
N ILE A 120 -8.12 5.15 4.82
CA ILE A 120 -7.23 5.98 5.61
C ILE A 120 -6.09 6.49 4.71
N MET A 121 -5.68 7.74 4.92
CA MET A 121 -4.57 8.36 4.18
C MET A 121 -3.54 8.90 5.18
N THR A 122 -2.39 8.21 5.30
CA THR A 122 -1.30 8.66 6.18
C THR A 122 -0.38 9.60 5.41
N ILE A 123 -0.80 10.86 5.34
CA ILE A 123 -0.10 11.91 4.61
C ILE A 123 0.94 12.55 5.55
N PRO A 124 2.25 12.56 5.21
CA PRO A 124 3.26 13.20 6.07
C PRO A 124 3.07 14.71 6.10
N TYR A 125 3.47 15.37 7.20
CA TYR A 125 3.32 16.82 7.40
C TYR A 125 3.81 17.66 6.21
N LYS A 126 4.97 17.30 5.64
CA LYS A 126 5.56 17.96 4.47
C LYS A 126 4.65 17.96 3.22
N ASN A 127 3.72 17.01 3.13
CA ASN A 127 2.72 16.92 2.06
C ASN A 127 1.39 17.56 2.48
N GLN A 128 0.99 17.46 3.75
CA GLN A 128 -0.26 18.04 4.25
C GLN A 128 -0.31 19.57 4.05
N VAL A 129 0.78 20.27 4.38
CA VAL A 129 0.86 21.74 4.25
C VAL A 129 0.59 22.21 2.81
N PRO A 130 1.33 21.74 1.79
CA PRO A 130 1.04 22.14 0.41
C PRO A 130 -0.29 21.63 -0.13
N PHE A 131 -0.80 20.47 0.32
CA PHE A 131 -2.12 19.99 -0.10
C PHE A 131 -3.23 20.91 0.39
N ASN A 132 -3.17 21.33 1.67
CA ASN A 132 -4.13 22.27 2.26
C ASN A 132 -4.07 23.66 1.62
N GLY A 133 -2.90 24.08 1.14
CA GLY A 133 -2.71 25.38 0.47
C GLY A 133 -2.88 25.35 -1.05
N SER A 134 -3.25 24.21 -1.63
CA SER A 134 -3.37 24.06 -3.09
C SER A 134 -4.71 24.57 -3.63
N ASP A 135 -4.75 24.83 -4.93
CA ASP A 135 -5.95 25.16 -5.72
C ASP A 135 -6.53 23.94 -6.45
N PHE A 136 -6.12 22.72 -6.07
CA PHE A 136 -6.63 21.51 -6.68
C PHE A 136 -8.14 21.34 -6.44
N GLU A 137 -8.86 20.91 -7.47
CA GLU A 137 -10.28 20.59 -7.36
C GLU A 137 -10.50 19.39 -6.41
N ILE A 138 -11.18 19.65 -5.30
CA ILE A 138 -11.62 18.63 -4.34
C ILE A 138 -12.88 17.96 -4.87
N LYS A 139 -12.69 16.82 -5.52
CA LYS A 139 -13.75 16.01 -6.13
C LYS A 139 -13.49 14.53 -5.84
N ALA A 140 -14.56 13.78 -5.63
CA ALA A 140 -14.47 12.34 -5.51
C ALA A 140 -13.88 11.71 -6.80
N ARG A 141 -12.81 10.93 -6.65
CA ARG A 141 -12.11 10.23 -7.75
C ARG A 141 -11.81 8.77 -7.43
N MET A 142 -12.14 8.28 -6.24
CA MET A 142 -11.89 6.89 -5.86
C MET A 142 -12.47 5.90 -6.87
N ASP A 143 -13.73 6.11 -7.28
CA ASP A 143 -14.45 5.22 -8.20
C ASP A 143 -14.06 5.42 -9.67
N ASN A 144 -13.24 6.43 -10.00
CA ASN A 144 -12.75 6.62 -11.35
C ASN A 144 -11.68 5.56 -11.66
N GLU A 145 -11.80 4.88 -12.79
CA GLU A 145 -10.73 4.00 -13.25
C GLU A 145 -9.48 4.80 -13.62
N VAL A 146 -8.31 4.20 -13.39
CA VAL A 146 -7.06 4.72 -13.95
C VAL A 146 -7.15 4.58 -15.47
N ASP A 147 -6.73 5.62 -16.20
CA ASP A 147 -6.77 5.61 -17.66
C ASP A 147 -6.12 4.32 -18.21
N PRO A 148 -6.85 3.54 -19.04
CA PRO A 148 -6.33 2.31 -19.66
C PRO A 148 -5.00 2.50 -20.40
N TYR A 149 -4.73 3.71 -20.91
CA TYR A 149 -3.44 4.06 -21.49
C TYR A 149 -2.29 3.91 -20.49
N TYR A 150 -2.42 4.46 -19.27
CA TYR A 150 -1.39 4.35 -18.24
C TYR A 150 -1.24 2.91 -17.75
N ILE A 151 -2.33 2.16 -17.64
CA ILE A 151 -2.27 0.73 -17.33
C ILE A 151 -1.49 -0.04 -18.39
N LYS A 152 -1.74 0.25 -19.68
CA LYS A 152 -1.01 -0.36 -20.80
C LYS A 152 0.49 -0.02 -20.78
N GLU A 153 0.84 1.23 -20.49
CA GLU A 153 2.24 1.67 -20.37
C GLU A 153 2.94 0.97 -19.19
N LEU A 154 2.30 0.95 -18.02
CA LEU A 154 2.82 0.27 -16.83
C LEU A 154 3.02 -1.24 -17.03
N ARG A 155 2.13 -1.89 -17.79
CA ARG A 155 2.24 -3.31 -18.14
C ARG A 155 3.47 -3.66 -18.99
N LYS A 156 4.23 -2.69 -19.50
CA LYS A 156 5.56 -2.94 -20.10
C LYS A 156 6.58 -3.38 -19.04
N ILE A 157 6.34 -3.11 -17.75
CA ILE A 157 7.23 -3.42 -16.64
C ILE A 157 6.73 -4.71 -15.96
N PRO A 158 7.48 -5.83 -16.00
CA PRO A 158 7.02 -7.12 -15.44
C PRO A 158 6.62 -7.05 -13.96
N ASP A 159 7.34 -6.24 -13.17
CA ASP A 159 7.04 -6.05 -11.75
C ASP A 159 5.70 -5.36 -11.52
N PHE A 160 5.21 -4.53 -12.46
CA PHE A 160 3.86 -3.98 -12.38
C PHE A 160 2.80 -5.05 -12.65
N ILE A 161 3.02 -5.96 -13.61
CA ILE A 161 2.11 -7.09 -13.86
C ILE A 161 1.96 -7.91 -12.57
N LYS A 162 3.08 -8.23 -11.90
CA LYS A 162 3.04 -8.91 -10.60
C LYS A 162 2.28 -8.10 -9.54
N ALA A 163 2.54 -6.80 -9.47
CA ALA A 163 1.91 -5.94 -8.47
C ALA A 163 0.40 -5.72 -8.70
N TYR A 164 -0.02 -5.69 -9.96
CA TYR A 164 -1.38 -5.34 -10.33
C TYR A 164 -2.23 -6.57 -10.59
N ASP A 165 -1.78 -7.52 -11.40
CA ASP A 165 -2.57 -8.67 -11.85
C ASP A 165 -2.55 -9.81 -10.82
N GLU A 166 -1.42 -10.51 -10.72
CA GLU A 166 -1.26 -11.66 -9.84
C GLU A 166 0.21 -11.88 -9.44
N MET A 167 0.42 -12.21 -8.18
CA MET A 167 1.71 -12.61 -7.60
C MET A 167 1.41 -13.57 -6.46
N SER A 168 2.11 -14.70 -6.41
CA SER A 168 1.85 -15.72 -5.40
C SER A 168 2.37 -15.27 -4.02
N VAL A 169 1.84 -15.86 -2.95
CA VAL A 169 2.24 -15.51 -1.57
C VAL A 169 3.74 -15.79 -1.35
N GLU A 170 4.26 -16.85 -1.98
CA GLU A 170 5.68 -17.25 -1.91
C GLU A 170 6.60 -16.21 -2.57
N GLU A 171 6.08 -15.42 -3.52
CA GLU A 171 6.85 -14.38 -4.19
C GLU A 171 6.94 -13.08 -3.37
N PHE A 172 6.04 -12.87 -2.40
CA PHE A 172 5.91 -11.59 -1.68
C PHE A 172 7.20 -11.15 -1.01
N ASP A 173 7.89 -12.05 -0.30
CA ASP A 173 9.12 -11.72 0.43
C ASP A 173 10.28 -11.39 -0.52
N THR A 174 10.23 -11.90 -1.75
CA THR A 174 11.26 -11.62 -2.77
C THR A 174 10.91 -10.45 -3.67
N PHE A 175 9.71 -9.89 -3.53
CA PHE A 175 9.28 -8.76 -4.35
C PHE A 175 10.18 -7.55 -4.09
N GLY A 176 10.77 -7.00 -5.14
CA GLY A 176 11.81 -5.97 -5.05
C GLY A 176 11.52 -4.79 -4.10
N PRO A 177 10.34 -4.14 -4.14
CA PRO A 177 10.07 -3.02 -3.25
C PRO A 177 9.91 -3.44 -1.77
N VAL A 178 9.58 -4.72 -1.50
CA VAL A 178 9.57 -5.30 -0.14
C VAL A 178 10.99 -5.35 0.38
N ASN A 179 11.89 -6.04 -0.31
CA ASN A 179 13.30 -6.16 0.07
C ASN A 179 13.96 -4.80 0.31
N LYS A 180 13.77 -3.87 -0.62
CA LYS A 180 14.34 -2.53 -0.52
C LYS A 180 13.78 -1.74 0.68
N THR A 181 12.50 -1.91 0.99
CA THR A 181 11.87 -1.22 2.13
C THR A 181 12.30 -1.83 3.45
N LEU A 182 12.39 -3.16 3.53
CA LEU A 182 12.85 -3.85 4.74
C LEU A 182 14.31 -3.53 5.05
N ASP A 183 15.18 -3.45 4.04
CA ASP A 183 16.57 -3.01 4.20
C ASP A 183 16.64 -1.58 4.79
N GLN A 184 15.85 -0.66 4.25
CA GLN A 184 15.77 0.70 4.79
C GLN A 184 15.25 0.73 6.23
N PHE A 185 14.25 -0.09 6.56
CA PHE A 185 13.70 -0.17 7.92
C PHE A 185 14.72 -0.72 8.91
N ALA A 186 15.46 -1.76 8.53
CA ALA A 186 16.55 -2.31 9.32
C ALA A 186 17.63 -1.25 9.58
N GLY A 187 18.06 -0.52 8.54
CA GLY A 187 19.02 0.58 8.69
C GLY A 187 18.53 1.68 9.64
N GLY A 188 17.25 2.07 9.54
CA GLY A 188 16.66 3.05 10.46
C GLY A 188 16.62 2.57 11.92
N TYR A 189 16.36 1.28 12.14
CA TYR A 189 16.43 0.67 13.46
C TYR A 189 17.86 0.66 14.02
N ASP A 190 18.84 0.28 13.20
CA ASP A 190 20.25 0.29 13.59
C ASP A 190 20.73 1.69 13.99
N ASP A 191 20.30 2.72 13.27
CA ASP A 191 20.63 4.11 13.60
C ASP A 191 20.01 4.55 14.92
N LEU A 192 18.76 4.14 15.21
CA LEU A 192 18.14 4.37 16.51
C LEU A 192 18.95 3.69 17.63
N VAL A 193 19.34 2.43 17.45
CA VAL A 193 20.15 1.70 18.45
C VAL A 193 21.49 2.40 18.69
N LYS A 194 22.15 2.91 17.64
CA LYS A 194 23.39 3.70 17.78
C LYS A 194 23.16 4.97 18.59
N ILE A 195 22.04 5.67 18.39
CA ILE A 195 21.68 6.87 19.17
C ILE A 195 21.49 6.51 20.64
N ILE A 196 20.71 5.48 20.96
CA ILE A 196 20.45 5.06 22.34
C ILE A 196 21.76 4.68 23.06
N ARG A 197 22.67 3.98 22.39
CA ARG A 197 23.98 3.64 22.97
C ARG A 197 24.79 4.86 23.41
N LYS A 198 24.68 6.00 22.71
CA LYS A 198 25.36 7.25 23.09
C LYS A 198 24.82 7.88 24.38
N PHE A 199 23.62 7.51 24.82
CA PHE A 199 23.05 7.95 26.11
C PHE A 199 23.33 6.98 27.25
N MET A 200 23.81 5.76 26.94
CA MET A 200 24.13 4.74 27.94
C MET A 200 25.60 4.78 28.39
N ILE A 201 26.47 5.41 27.59
CA ILE A 201 27.89 5.65 27.87
C ILE A 201 28.05 7.13 28.20
#